data_AF-A0A9Q0I312-F1
#
_entry.id   AF-A0A9Q0I312-F1
#
_cell.length_a   1.000
_cell.length_b   1.000
_cell.length_c   1.000
_cell.angle_alpha   90.00
_cell.angle_beta   90.00
_cell.angle_gamma   90.00
#
_symmetry.space_group_name_H-M   'P 1'
#
loop_
_entity.id
_entity.type
_entity.pdbx_description
1 polymer ?
#
loop_
_entity_poly.entity_id
_entity_poly.type
_entity_poly.pdbx_seq_one_letter_code
_entity_poly.pdbx_strand_id
1 'polypeptide(L)'
;MREQVPLVSALQPKYQQATKKAMLVQDVMEQMRVQYKLLQEEVLQLMKSSTQCLNRLKEIALKPNPLSTPEYIDMLIQGEKSELKEGYLQRIQKLQEMRENAMTMEKVSRGVALLE
;
A
#
# COMPACT_ATOMS: atom_id res chain seq x y z
N MET A 1 -60.08 -18.78 24.91
CA MET A 1 -58.66 -18.36 24.79
C MET A 1 -57.79 -19.58 24.55
N ARG A 2 -57.30 -19.81 23.32
CA ARG A 2 -56.09 -20.63 23.04
C ARG A 2 -55.77 -20.63 21.54
N GLU A 3 -55.39 -19.46 21.00
CA GLU A 3 -54.82 -19.36 19.64
C GLU A 3 -53.32 -18.98 19.64
N GLN A 4 -52.68 -18.88 20.82
CA GLN A 4 -51.28 -18.44 20.92
C GLN A 4 -50.23 -19.57 20.76
N VAL A 5 -50.62 -20.85 20.90
CA VAL A 5 -49.71 -22.02 20.82
C VAL A 5 -49.11 -22.27 19.42
N PRO A 6 -49.82 -22.10 18.29
CA PRO A 6 -49.26 -22.31 16.95
C PRO A 6 -48.27 -21.21 16.53
N LEU A 7 -48.46 -19.97 16.99
CA LEU A 7 -47.60 -18.84 16.61
C LEU A 7 -46.21 -18.93 17.27
N VAL A 8 -46.18 -19.26 18.56
CA VAL A 8 -44.92 -19.44 19.31
C VAL A 8 -44.11 -20.62 18.78
N SER A 9 -44.77 -21.76 18.51
CA SER A 9 -44.09 -22.95 17.95
C SER A 9 -43.54 -22.75 16.54
N ALA A 10 -44.15 -21.87 15.73
CA ALA A 10 -43.65 -21.52 14.39
C ALA A 10 -42.54 -20.45 14.40
N LEU A 11 -42.54 -19.53 15.38
CA LEU A 11 -41.55 -18.45 15.49
C LEU A 11 -40.23 -18.90 16.13
N GLN A 12 -40.27 -19.78 17.11
CA GLN A 12 -39.09 -20.29 17.81
C GLN A 12 -38.00 -20.87 16.88
N PRO A 13 -38.30 -21.77 15.93
CA PRO A 13 -37.27 -22.33 15.04
C PRO A 13 -36.69 -21.27 14.08
N LYS A 14 -37.51 -20.32 13.61
CA LYS A 14 -37.07 -19.23 12.74
C LYS A 14 -36.09 -18.28 13.46
N TYR A 15 -36.40 -17.94 14.71
CA TYR A 15 -35.52 -17.16 15.57
C TYR A 15 -34.18 -17.87 15.78
N GLN A 16 -34.20 -19.15 16.18
CA GLN A 16 -32.98 -19.93 16.38
C GLN A 16 -32.11 -20.02 15.10
N GLN A 17 -32.73 -20.18 13.94
CA GLN A 17 -32.00 -20.21 12.67
C GLN A 17 -31.38 -18.85 12.33
N ALA A 18 -32.11 -17.75 12.56
CA ALA A 18 -31.60 -16.40 12.35
C ALA A 18 -30.43 -16.09 13.28
N THR A 19 -30.52 -16.45 14.56
CA THR A 19 -29.44 -16.25 15.54
C THR A 19 -28.19 -17.05 15.16
N LYS A 20 -28.33 -18.32 14.75
CA LYS A 20 -27.19 -19.14 14.30
C LYS A 20 -26.49 -18.55 13.07
N LYS A 21 -27.26 -18.06 12.09
CA LYS A 21 -26.70 -17.38 10.91
C LYS A 21 -25.98 -16.09 11.30
N ALA A 22 -26.56 -15.31 12.22
CA ALA A 22 -25.95 -14.07 12.71
C ALA A 22 -24.62 -14.33 13.43
N MET A 23 -24.56 -15.35 14.29
CA MET A 23 -23.32 -15.77 14.95
C MET A 23 -22.25 -16.16 13.92
N LEU A 24 -22.59 -16.97 12.91
CA LEU A 24 -21.65 -17.37 11.86
C LEU A 24 -21.06 -16.16 11.11
N VAL A 25 -21.88 -15.14 10.80
CA VAL A 25 -21.41 -13.92 10.14
C VAL A 25 -20.49 -13.11 11.04
N GLN A 26 -20.82 -12.99 12.34
CA GLN A 26 -19.98 -12.30 13.32
C GLN A 26 -18.61 -12.98 13.47
N ASP A 27 -18.57 -14.31 13.51
CA ASP A 27 -17.33 -15.08 13.61
C ASP A 27 -16.42 -14.83 12.40
N VAL A 28 -16.99 -14.83 11.19
CA VAL A 28 -16.24 -14.52 9.95
C VAL A 28 -15.72 -13.08 9.97
N MET A 29 -16.53 -12.12 10.40
CA MET A 29 -16.09 -10.72 10.50
C MET A 29 -14.93 -10.55 11.47
N GLU A 30 -14.96 -11.23 12.61
CA GLU A 30 -13.88 -11.12 13.60
C GLU A 30 -12.59 -11.77 13.09
N GLN A 31 -12.68 -12.92 12.43
CA GLN A 31 -11.52 -13.52 11.75
C GLN A 31 -10.92 -12.56 10.71
N MET A 32 -11.74 -11.91 9.89
CA MET A 32 -11.26 -10.92 8.91
C MET A 32 -10.54 -9.74 9.58
N ARG A 33 -11.05 -9.24 10.72
CA ARG A 33 -10.38 -8.17 11.47
C ARG A 33 -9.02 -8.59 12.01
N VAL A 34 -8.91 -9.82 12.51
CA VAL A 34 -7.63 -10.37 12.98
C VAL A 34 -6.64 -10.48 11.83
N GLN A 35 -7.06 -11.05 10.69
CA GLN A 35 -6.22 -11.16 9.49
C GLN A 35 -5.75 -9.79 8.99
N TYR A 36 -6.64 -8.80 8.99
CA TYR A 36 -6.30 -7.43 8.59
C TYR A 36 -5.23 -6.82 9.51
N LYS A 37 -5.35 -7.00 10.84
CA LYS A 37 -4.34 -6.51 11.78
C LYS A 37 -2.98 -7.17 11.58
N LEU A 38 -2.96 -8.49 11.36
CA LEU A 38 -1.72 -9.23 11.09
C LEU A 38 -1.05 -8.74 9.80
N LEU A 39 -1.82 -8.53 8.73
CA LEU A 39 -1.31 -7.99 7.47
C LEU A 39 -0.76 -6.56 7.66
N GLN A 40 -1.46 -5.72 8.42
CA GLN A 40 -0.99 -4.37 8.72
C GLN A 40 0.35 -4.39 9.48
N GLU A 41 0.52 -5.31 10.43
CA GLU A 41 1.76 -5.49 11.17
C GLU A 41 2.90 -5.97 10.25
N GLU A 42 2.63 -6.91 9.34
CA GLU A 42 3.59 -7.38 8.35
C GLU A 42 4.07 -6.25 7.43
N VAL A 43 3.14 -5.42 6.93
CA VAL A 43 3.48 -4.25 6.11
C VAL A 43 4.39 -3.28 6.87
N LEU A 44 4.11 -3.01 8.14
CA LEU A 44 4.95 -2.14 8.97
C LEU A 44 6.35 -2.71 9.17
N GLN A 45 6.49 -4.02 9.38
CA GLN A 45 7.80 -4.68 9.48
C GLN A 45 8.58 -4.57 8.18
N LEU A 46 7.95 -4.83 7.03
CA LEU A 46 8.57 -4.70 5.71
C LEU A 46 9.06 -3.27 5.44
N MET A 47 8.25 -2.26 5.77
CA MET A 47 8.64 -0.85 5.64
C MET A 47 9.86 -0.52 6.52
N LYS A 48 9.89 -1.02 7.76
CA LYS A 48 11.01 -0.83 8.67
C LYS A 48 12.29 -1.47 8.12
N SER A 49 12.22 -2.72 7.66
CA SER A 49 13.36 -3.41 7.06
C SER A 49 13.86 -2.71 5.80
N SER A 50 12.95 -2.30 4.90
CA SER A 50 13.30 -1.55 3.69
C SER A 50 14.04 -0.24 4.00
N THR A 51 13.55 0.50 5.01
CA THR A 51 14.20 1.73 5.48
C THR A 51 15.61 1.47 6.03
N GLN A 52 15.78 0.40 6.83
CA GLN A 52 17.08 0.01 7.34
C GLN A 52 18.06 -0.36 6.21
N CYS A 53 17.61 -1.14 5.22
CA CYS A 53 18.41 -1.49 4.04
C CYS A 53 18.84 -0.24 3.25
N LEU A 54 17.91 0.69 2.99
CA LEU A 54 18.19 1.94 2.28
C LEU A 54 19.20 2.81 3.04
N ASN A 55 19.06 2.93 4.36
CA ASN A 55 20.01 3.68 5.18
C ASN A 55 21.40 3.04 5.16
N ARG A 56 21.47 1.70 5.26
CA ARG A 56 22.74 0.98 5.17
C ARG A 56 23.42 1.17 3.82
N LEU A 57 22.66 1.12 2.72
CA LEU A 57 23.16 1.39 1.37
C LEU A 57 23.72 2.81 1.26
N LYS A 58 23.08 3.80 1.89
CA LYS A 58 23.58 5.19 1.95
C LYS A 58 24.88 5.31 2.75
N GLU A 59 24.99 4.62 3.89
CA GLU A 59 26.21 4.62 4.72
C GLU A 59 27.44 4.06 3.99
N ILE A 60 27.27 2.97 3.23
CA ILE A 60 28.39 2.28 2.56
C ILE A 60 28.70 2.85 1.17
N ALA A 61 27.91 3.79 0.67
CA ALA A 61 28.11 4.35 -0.64
C ALA A 61 29.42 5.15 -0.68
N LEU A 62 30.39 4.69 -1.49
CA LEU A 62 31.69 5.37 -1.70
C LEU A 62 31.53 6.81 -2.25
N LYS A 63 30.42 7.05 -2.95
CA LYS A 63 29.94 8.38 -3.29
C LYS A 63 28.53 8.49 -2.70
N PRO A 64 28.34 9.15 -1.54
CA PRO A 64 27.00 9.45 -1.09
C PRO A 64 26.33 10.24 -2.20
N ASN A 65 25.19 9.76 -2.70
CA ASN A 65 24.49 10.48 -3.76
C ASN A 65 23.94 11.77 -3.11
N PRO A 66 24.50 12.96 -3.42
CA PRO A 66 24.08 14.20 -2.78
C PRO A 66 22.72 14.66 -3.33
N LEU A 67 22.30 14.04 -4.43
CA LEU A 67 21.06 14.31 -5.13
C LEU A 67 19.97 13.37 -4.66
N SER A 68 18.76 13.90 -4.51
CA SER A 68 17.56 13.08 -4.46
C SER A 68 17.41 12.26 -5.75
N THR A 69 16.65 11.15 -5.72
CA THR A 69 16.42 10.34 -6.92
C THR A 69 15.86 11.16 -8.10
N PRO A 70 14.91 12.10 -7.91
CA PRO A 70 14.49 13.02 -8.96
C PRO A 70 15.63 13.89 -9.51
N GLU A 71 16.47 14.47 -8.63
CA GLU A 71 17.59 15.33 -9.02
C GLU A 71 18.66 14.56 -9.80
N TYR A 72 18.89 13.29 -9.48
CA TYR A 72 19.79 12.43 -10.25
C TYR A 72 19.27 12.18 -11.67
N ILE A 73 17.96 11.95 -11.82
CA ILE A 73 17.33 11.77 -13.13
C ILE A 73 17.39 13.07 -13.95
N ASP A 74 17.24 14.23 -13.31
CA ASP A 74 17.42 15.53 -13.97
C ASP A 74 18.84 15.70 -14.55
N MET A 75 19.86 15.24 -13.83
CA MET A 75 21.24 15.25 -14.33
C MET A 75 21.41 14.34 -15.57
N LEU A 76 20.81 13.14 -15.56
CA LEU A 76 20.86 12.23 -16.72
C LEU A 76 20.18 12.82 -17.95
N ILE A 77 19.06 13.52 -17.78
CA ILE A 77 18.38 14.22 -18.87
C ILE A 77 19.28 15.31 -19.48
N GLN A 78 20.01 16.07 -18.66
CA GLN A 78 20.96 17.07 -19.17
C GLN A 78 22.13 16.44 -19.93
N GLY A 79 22.60 15.27 -19.49
CA GLY A 79 23.58 14.46 -20.22
C GLY A 79 23.09 14.09 -21.62
N GLU A 80 21.89 13.51 -21.73
CA GLU A 80 21.28 13.13 -23.02
C GLU A 80 21.10 14.34 -23.96
N LYS A 81 20.69 15.50 -23.42
CA LYS A 81 20.56 16.76 -24.20
C LYS A 81 21.90 17.28 -24.71
N SER A 82 22.97 17.05 -23.97
CA SER A 82 24.32 17.52 -24.32
C SER A 82 25.01 16.59 -25.31
N GLU A 83 24.80 15.28 -25.16
CA GLU A 83 25.45 14.26 -26.00
C GLU A 83 24.78 14.09 -27.37
N LEU A 84 23.46 14.34 -27.48
CA LEU A 84 22.67 14.29 -28.73
C LEU A 84 22.86 12.99 -29.55
N LYS A 85 23.15 11.88 -28.86
CA LYS A 85 23.29 10.56 -29.49
C LYS A 85 21.96 10.11 -30.09
N GLU A 86 22.03 9.30 -31.14
CA GLU A 86 20.83 8.74 -31.77
C GLU A 86 19.87 8.13 -30.73
N GLY A 87 18.57 8.45 -30.85
CA GLY A 87 17.54 8.01 -29.90
C GLY A 87 17.47 8.78 -28.56
N TYR A 88 18.20 9.89 -28.40
CA TYR A 88 18.22 10.65 -27.14
C TYR A 88 16.85 11.21 -26.74
N LEU A 89 15.99 11.59 -27.69
CA LEU A 89 14.65 12.11 -27.38
C LEU A 89 13.77 11.06 -26.69
N GLN A 90 13.80 9.82 -27.17
CA GLN A 90 13.08 8.71 -26.58
C GLN A 90 13.62 8.38 -25.17
N ARG A 91 14.95 8.43 -24.99
CA ARG A 91 15.57 8.24 -23.68
C ARG A 91 15.19 9.36 -22.71
N ILE A 92 15.19 10.62 -23.15
CA ILE A 92 14.73 11.77 -22.34
C ILE A 92 13.28 11.59 -21.90
N GLN A 93 12.39 11.19 -22.81
CA GLN A 93 10.99 10.95 -22.46
C GLN A 93 10.84 9.88 -21.37
N LYS A 94 11.58 8.77 -21.49
CA LYS A 94 11.59 7.72 -20.45
C LYS A 94 12.17 8.19 -19.12
N LEU A 95 13.22 8.99 -19.16
CA LEU A 95 13.78 9.61 -17.95
C LEU A 95 12.77 10.57 -17.29
N GLN A 96 11.98 11.32 -18.06
CA GLN A 96 10.93 12.18 -17.51
C GLN A 96 9.83 11.38 -16.81
N GLU A 97 9.36 10.26 -17.40
CA GLU A 97 8.40 9.35 -16.75
C GLU A 97 8.97 8.81 -15.42
N MET A 98 10.23 8.39 -15.41
CA MET A 98 10.90 7.88 -14.20
C MET A 98 11.05 8.96 -13.11
N ARG A 99 11.25 10.22 -13.50
CA ARG A 99 11.36 11.35 -12.58
C ARG A 99 10.07 11.59 -11.81
N GLU A 100 8.92 11.57 -12.49
CA GLU A 100 7.60 11.74 -11.86
C GLU A 100 7.29 10.63 -10.86
N ASN A 101 7.65 9.40 -11.21
CA ASN A 101 7.54 8.25 -10.30
C ASN A 101 8.44 8.42 -9.07
N ALA A 102 9.68 8.88 -9.25
CA ALA A 102 10.60 9.14 -8.15
C ALA A 102 10.10 10.23 -7.20
N MET A 103 9.54 11.32 -7.72
CA MET A 103 8.93 12.38 -6.89
C MET A 103 7.74 11.87 -6.10
N THR A 104 6.91 11.02 -6.71
CA THR A 104 5.75 10.41 -6.05
C THR A 104 6.21 9.50 -4.91
N MET A 105 7.21 8.66 -5.16
CA MET A 105 7.80 7.78 -4.14
C MET A 105 8.43 8.57 -2.99
N GLU A 106 9.05 9.71 -3.29
CA GLU A 106 9.61 10.59 -2.27
C GLU A 106 8.52 11.22 -1.38
N LYS A 107 7.38 11.61 -1.95
CA LYS A 107 6.21 12.08 -1.18
C LYS A 107 5.65 10.98 -0.27
N VAL A 108 5.52 9.76 -0.79
CA VAL A 108 5.11 8.57 -0.02
C VAL A 108 6.10 8.30 1.13
N SER A 109 7.40 8.35 0.86
CA SER A 109 8.44 8.10 1.88
C SER A 109 8.45 9.12 3.02
N ARG A 110 7.94 10.33 2.77
CA ARG A 110 7.77 11.40 3.77
C ARG A 110 6.46 11.31 4.55
N GLY A 111 5.59 10.33 4.24
CA GLY A 111 4.30 10.17 4.90
C GLY A 111 3.26 11.23 4.53
N VAL A 112 3.45 11.94 3.42
CA VAL A 112 2.48 12.92 2.92
C VAL A 112 1.30 12.17 2.30
N ALA A 113 0.07 12.49 2.72
CA ALA A 113 -1.13 11.92 2.13
C ALA A 113 -1.23 12.29 0.64
N LEU A 114 -1.42 11.29 -0.22
CA LEU A 114 -1.52 11.47 -1.67
C LEU A 114 -2.94 11.79 -2.16
N LEU A 115 -3.88 12.04 -1.25
CA LEU A 115 -5.28 12.32 -1.55
C LEU A 115 -5.60 13.72 -1.04
N GLU A 116 -5.84 14.65 -1.99
CA GLU A 116 -6.74 15.79 -1.77
C GLU A 116 -8.17 15.36 -2.14
#